data_AF-N6ZP99-F1
#
_entry.id   AF-N6ZP99-F1
#
_cell.length_a   1.000
_cell.length_b   1.000
_cell.length_c   1.000
_cell.angle_alpha   90.00
_cell.angle_beta   90.00
_cell.angle_gamma   90.00
#
_symmetry.space_group_name_H-M   'P 1'
#
loop_
_entity.id
_entity.type
_entity.pdbx_description
1 polymer ?
#
loop_
_entity_poly.entity_id
_entity_poly.type
_entity_poly.pdbx_seq_one_letter_code
_entity_poly.pdbx_strand_id
1 'polypeptide(L)'
;MLAASALAGGGLLAWVLASRDARRPEVLLGGAIVGLAAVAGWYVTGHLGHIAEHPDTLEEVFLATNSGRAESLSFVAPQAFTLELLLLWSDANRQMSFGIASALGVIAGAAAMALATRSFRIESFRDPADLMRHIAGGLLMGCGGVTALGCTLGQGVSGLSTLALGALITTTAIIAGAAATMKLQYWLLTRAP
;
A
#
# COMPACT_ATOMS: atom_id res chain seq x y z
N MET A 1 6.23 11.27 -24.42
CA MET A 1 5.75 10.54 -23.22
C MET A 1 5.10 11.47 -22.20
N LEU A 2 5.75 12.57 -21.76
CA LEU A 2 5.19 13.53 -20.80
C LEU A 2 3.82 14.12 -21.17
N ALA A 3 3.58 14.45 -22.45
CA ALA A 3 2.29 14.99 -22.87
C ALA A 3 1.15 13.95 -22.77
N ALA A 4 1.43 12.68 -23.07
CA ALA A 4 0.44 11.61 -22.99
C ALA A 4 0.09 11.27 -21.53
N SER A 5 1.09 11.22 -20.64
CA SER A 5 0.86 11.02 -19.21
C SER A 5 0.13 12.21 -18.58
N ALA A 6 0.45 13.45 -18.98
CA ALA A 6 -0.27 14.64 -18.53
C ALA A 6 -1.74 14.65 -18.99
N LEU A 7 -2.02 14.24 -20.23
CA LEU A 7 -3.39 14.13 -20.74
C LEU A 7 -4.19 13.05 -20.02
N ALA A 8 -3.62 11.86 -19.85
CA ALA A 8 -4.28 10.76 -19.16
C ALA A 8 -4.49 11.06 -17.67
N GLY A 9 -3.46 11.56 -16.98
CA GLY A 9 -3.55 11.98 -15.57
C GLY A 9 -4.52 13.14 -15.37
N GLY A 10 -4.48 14.15 -16.23
CA GLY A 10 -5.42 15.27 -16.22
C GLY A 10 -6.85 14.85 -16.49
N GLY A 11 -7.06 13.90 -17.41
CA GLY A 11 -8.37 13.30 -17.69
C GLY A 11 -8.93 12.53 -16.50
N LEU A 12 -8.10 11.73 -15.83
CA LEU A 12 -8.50 11.03 -14.60
C LEU A 12 -8.83 12.00 -13.46
N LEU A 13 -8.02 13.05 -13.27
CA LEU A 13 -8.30 14.10 -12.29
C LEU A 13 -9.62 14.83 -12.58
N ALA A 14 -9.86 15.21 -13.83
CA ALA A 14 -11.10 15.85 -14.24
C ALA A 14 -12.31 14.93 -14.01
N TRP A 15 -12.17 13.63 -14.30
CA TRP A 15 -13.21 12.63 -14.06
C TRP A 15 -13.52 12.46 -12.57
N VAL A 16 -12.50 12.35 -11.70
CA VAL A 16 -12.69 12.26 -10.25
C VAL A 16 -13.37 13.52 -9.72
N LEU A 17 -12.89 14.70 -10.11
CA LEU A 17 -13.45 15.99 -9.73
C LEU A 17 -14.84 16.26 -10.32
N ALA A 18 -15.31 15.49 -11.31
CA ALA A 18 -16.68 15.61 -11.81
C ALA A 18 -17.71 15.19 -10.74
N SER A 19 -17.35 14.31 -9.81
CA SER A 19 -18.23 13.90 -8.72
C SER A 19 -18.27 14.95 -7.59
N ARG A 20 -19.47 15.19 -7.03
CA ARG A 20 -19.63 16.17 -5.93
C ARG A 20 -18.96 15.71 -4.64
N ASP A 21 -18.95 14.41 -4.37
CA ASP A 21 -18.32 13.85 -3.17
C ASP A 21 -16.79 13.95 -3.20
N ALA A 22 -16.15 13.85 -4.36
CA ALA A 22 -14.71 14.06 -4.48
C ALA A 22 -14.29 15.51 -4.23
N ARG A 23 -15.20 16.49 -4.32
CA ARG A 23 -14.90 17.90 -4.05
C ARG A 23 -14.95 18.26 -2.56
N ARG A 24 -15.31 17.31 -1.69
CA ARG A 24 -15.27 17.54 -0.24
C ARG A 24 -13.83 17.78 0.20
N PRO A 25 -13.56 18.78 1.06
CA PRO A 25 -12.20 19.15 1.43
C PRO A 25 -11.44 18.00 2.10
N GLU A 26 -12.13 17.16 2.88
CA GLU A 26 -11.56 15.97 3.53
C GLU A 26 -11.04 14.95 2.51
N VAL A 27 -11.79 14.71 1.43
CA VAL A 27 -11.43 13.76 0.36
C VAL A 27 -10.27 14.31 -0.47
N LEU A 28 -10.32 15.60 -0.81
CA LEU A 28 -9.25 16.26 -1.55
C LEU A 28 -7.95 16.29 -0.76
N LEU A 29 -8.02 16.64 0.53
CA LEU A 29 -6.85 16.70 1.39
C LEU A 29 -6.26 15.30 1.59
N GLY A 30 -7.10 14.30 1.88
CA GLY A 30 -6.67 12.91 2.01
C GLY A 30 -6.01 12.38 0.73
N GLY A 31 -6.64 12.60 -0.42
CA GLY A 31 -6.10 12.21 -1.73
C GLY A 31 -4.79 12.92 -2.07
N ALA A 32 -4.69 14.23 -1.79
CA ALA A 32 -3.47 14.99 -2.00
C ALA A 32 -2.33 14.51 -1.10
N ILE A 33 -2.59 14.25 0.18
CA ILE A 33 -1.58 13.75 1.12
C ILE A 33 -1.07 12.36 0.69
N VAL A 34 -1.98 11.44 0.35
CA VAL A 34 -1.59 10.09 -0.11
C VAL A 34 -0.83 10.14 -1.43
N GLY A 35 -1.27 10.98 -2.38
CA GLY A 35 -0.57 11.19 -3.65
C GLY A 35 0.83 11.78 -3.45
N LEU A 36 0.96 12.80 -2.60
CA LEU A 36 2.25 13.38 -2.25
C LEU A 36 3.16 12.36 -1.54
N ALA A 37 2.61 11.52 -0.67
CA ALA A 37 3.38 10.45 -0.02
C ALA A 37 3.90 9.42 -1.03
N ALA A 38 3.11 9.08 -2.06
CA ALA A 38 3.57 8.19 -3.13
C ALA A 38 4.67 8.83 -3.99
N VAL A 39 4.54 10.11 -4.33
CA VAL A 39 5.59 10.88 -5.03
C VAL A 39 6.84 10.98 -4.18
N ALA A 40 6.71 11.27 -2.89
CA ALA A 40 7.82 11.30 -1.96
C ALA A 40 8.50 9.93 -1.86
N GLY A 41 7.75 8.83 -1.86
CA GLY A 41 8.29 7.48 -1.91
C GLY A 41 9.16 7.25 -3.15
N TRP A 42 8.64 7.57 -4.34
CA TRP A 42 9.40 7.49 -5.60
C TRP A 42 10.64 8.39 -5.60
N TYR A 43 10.55 9.59 -5.01
CA TYR A 43 11.67 10.51 -4.92
C TYR A 43 12.74 10.01 -3.95
N VAL A 44 12.35 9.52 -2.78
CA VAL A 44 13.29 9.00 -1.78
C VAL A 44 13.99 7.76 -2.29
N THR A 45 13.28 6.78 -2.84
CA THR A 45 13.94 5.56 -3.33
C THR A 45 14.64 5.78 -4.65
N GLY A 46 14.03 6.51 -5.58
CA GLY A 46 14.55 6.68 -6.94
C GLY A 46 15.57 7.81 -7.13
N HIS A 47 15.61 8.82 -6.26
CA HIS A 47 16.56 9.94 -6.38
C HIS A 47 17.56 10.00 -5.23
N LEU A 48 17.09 9.86 -3.97
CA LEU A 48 17.98 9.90 -2.80
C LEU A 48 18.64 8.54 -2.51
N GLY A 49 17.95 7.44 -2.79
CA GLY A 49 18.46 6.08 -2.62
C GLY A 49 19.23 5.57 -3.84
N HIS A 50 19.18 6.26 -4.98
CA HIS A 50 19.84 5.81 -6.19
C HIS A 50 21.34 6.17 -6.17
N ILE A 51 22.19 5.15 -6.03
CA ILE A 51 23.63 5.28 -6.24
C ILE A 51 23.99 4.56 -7.54
N ALA A 52 24.62 5.29 -8.45
CA ALA A 52 25.00 4.81 -9.78
C ALA A 52 26.10 3.73 -9.73
N GLU A 53 26.99 3.76 -8.73
CA GLU A 53 28.05 2.77 -8.53
C GLU A 53 28.26 2.50 -7.04
N HIS A 54 27.94 1.28 -6.58
CA HIS A 54 28.30 0.82 -5.24
C HIS A 54 29.83 0.53 -5.20
N PRO A 55 30.59 1.02 -4.20
CA PRO A 55 32.06 0.98 -4.20
C PRO A 55 32.69 -0.43 -4.22
N ASP A 56 31.92 -1.48 -3.88
CA ASP A 56 32.39 -2.87 -3.85
C ASP A 56 31.90 -3.75 -5.03
N THR A 57 30.79 -3.40 -5.69
CA THR A 57 30.16 -4.28 -6.71
C THR A 57 30.00 -3.64 -8.08
N LEU A 58 30.19 -2.31 -8.23
CA LEU A 58 30.03 -1.57 -9.49
C LEU A 58 28.65 -1.77 -10.17
N GLU A 59 27.64 -2.18 -9.41
CA GLU A 59 26.25 -2.29 -9.85
C GLU A 59 25.44 -1.09 -9.35
N GLU A 60 24.40 -0.70 -10.11
CA GLU A 60 23.42 0.30 -9.68
C GLU A 60 22.63 -0.24 -8.48
N VAL A 61 22.77 0.38 -7.31
CA VAL A 61 22.09 -0.05 -6.09
C VAL A 61 21.18 1.06 -5.59
N PHE A 62 19.91 0.70 -5.36
CA PHE A 62 18.94 1.53 -4.66
C PHE A 62 19.09 1.28 -3.16
N LEU A 63 19.90 2.10 -2.48
CA LEU A 63 20.14 2.03 -1.04
C LEU A 63 18.84 2.00 -0.25
N ALA A 64 18.82 1.17 0.80
CA ALA A 64 17.68 0.96 1.69
C ALA A 64 16.39 0.46 1.01
N THR A 65 16.45 -0.10 -0.21
CA THR A 65 15.36 -0.89 -0.81
C THR A 65 15.69 -2.37 -0.70
N ASN A 66 14.68 -3.23 -0.51
CA ASN A 66 14.92 -4.67 -0.38
C ASN A 66 14.90 -5.39 -1.75
N SER A 67 14.25 -4.79 -2.76
CA SER A 67 14.19 -5.34 -4.12
C SER A 67 15.32 -4.87 -5.04
N GLY A 68 16.17 -3.95 -4.61
CA GLY A 68 17.23 -3.37 -5.44
C GLY A 68 16.71 -2.53 -6.61
N ARG A 69 15.48 -1.98 -6.51
CA ARG A 69 14.86 -1.10 -7.51
C ARG A 69 14.19 0.08 -6.83
N ALA A 70 13.86 1.11 -7.60
CA ALA A 70 12.99 2.19 -7.12
C ALA A 70 11.62 1.61 -6.72
N GLU A 71 11.24 1.84 -5.46
CA GLU A 71 9.97 1.38 -4.88
C GLU A 71 9.21 2.57 -4.32
N SER A 72 7.89 2.60 -4.50
CA SER A 72 7.03 3.51 -3.74
C SER A 72 6.21 2.71 -2.73
N LEU A 73 5.20 3.34 -2.12
CA LEU A 73 4.40 2.77 -1.05
C LEU A 73 3.79 1.42 -1.46
N SER A 74 4.08 0.38 -0.67
CA SER A 74 3.50 -0.96 -0.77
C SER A 74 3.50 -1.60 0.61
N PHE A 75 2.56 -2.50 0.89
CA PHE A 75 2.40 -3.13 2.21
C PHE A 75 2.38 -4.65 2.16
N VAL A 76 2.57 -5.27 0.99
CA VAL A 76 2.69 -6.73 0.90
C VAL A 76 4.12 -7.15 1.22
N ALA A 77 5.07 -6.70 0.41
CA ALA A 77 6.48 -7.07 0.55
C ALA A 77 7.09 -6.60 1.89
N PRO A 78 6.82 -5.38 2.40
CA PRO A 78 7.40 -4.94 3.67
C PRO A 78 7.01 -5.76 4.90
N GLN A 79 5.84 -6.39 4.89
CA GLN A 79 5.43 -7.26 6.00
C GLN A 79 6.31 -8.52 6.04
N ALA A 80 6.59 -9.11 4.87
CA ALA A 80 7.53 -10.21 4.76
C ALA A 80 8.94 -9.79 5.18
N PHE A 81 9.43 -8.63 4.69
CA PHE A 81 10.76 -8.13 5.05
C PHE A 81 10.90 -7.79 6.54
N THR A 82 9.83 -7.32 7.18
CA THR A 82 9.82 -7.07 8.63
C THR A 82 9.95 -8.38 9.40
N LEU A 83 9.22 -9.42 9.00
CA LEU A 83 9.36 -10.75 9.61
C LEU A 83 10.76 -11.33 9.37
N GLU A 84 11.29 -11.18 8.17
CA GLU A 84 12.65 -11.59 7.82
C GLU A 84 13.71 -10.89 8.67
N LEU A 85 13.55 -9.59 8.91
CA LEU A 85 14.45 -8.81 9.76
C LEU A 85 14.40 -9.28 11.21
N LEU A 86 13.21 -9.62 11.72
CA LEU A 86 13.05 -10.11 13.09
C LEU A 86 13.59 -11.53 13.27
N LEU A 87 13.38 -12.40 12.28
CA LEU A 87 13.86 -13.79 12.31
C LEU A 87 15.38 -13.88 12.17
N LEU A 88 15.97 -13.00 11.36
CA LEU A 88 17.40 -12.99 11.05
C LEU A 88 18.09 -11.73 11.60
N TRP A 89 17.65 -11.25 12.76
CA TRP A 89 18.17 -10.01 13.39
C TRP A 89 19.68 -10.01 13.62
N SER A 90 20.28 -11.19 13.78
CA SER A 90 21.74 -11.32 14.00
C SER A 90 22.58 -11.19 12.72
N ASP A 91 21.95 -11.10 11.55
CA ASP A 91 22.64 -10.95 10.27
C ASP A 91 22.89 -9.47 9.97
N ALA A 92 24.16 -9.06 9.99
CA ALA A 92 24.59 -7.67 9.79
C ALA A 92 24.18 -7.09 8.42
N ASN A 93 23.80 -7.95 7.46
CA ASN A 93 23.41 -7.54 6.12
C ASN A 93 21.91 -7.17 6.01
N ARG A 94 21.10 -7.38 7.04
CA ARG A 94 19.66 -7.05 7.04
C ARG A 94 19.41 -5.74 7.75
N GLN A 95 19.41 -4.65 6.98
CA GLN A 95 19.13 -3.31 7.48
C GLN A 95 17.65 -2.93 7.28
N MET A 96 17.19 -1.96 8.05
CA MET A 96 15.85 -1.41 7.93
C MET A 96 15.64 -0.78 6.56
N SER A 97 14.79 -1.39 5.72
CA SER A 97 14.47 -0.86 4.40
C SER A 97 13.38 0.21 4.46
N PHE A 98 13.27 1.02 3.41
CA PHE A 98 12.21 2.01 3.20
C PHE A 98 10.81 1.38 3.35
N GLY A 99 10.62 0.16 2.83
CA GLY A 99 9.38 -0.58 3.01
C GLY A 99 9.07 -0.85 4.48
N ILE A 100 10.03 -1.35 5.25
CA ILE A 100 9.85 -1.63 6.68
C ILE A 100 9.58 -0.33 7.45
N ALA A 101 10.36 0.72 7.18
CA ALA A 101 10.21 2.02 7.81
C ALA A 101 8.85 2.67 7.53
N SER A 102 8.38 2.61 6.27
CA SER A 102 7.06 3.14 5.90
C SER A 102 5.91 2.34 6.53
N ALA A 103 6.01 1.01 6.60
CA ALA A 103 5.01 0.19 7.28
C ALA A 103 4.90 0.50 8.79
N LEU A 104 6.04 0.56 9.49
CA LEU A 104 6.08 0.93 10.91
C LEU A 104 5.65 2.39 11.12
N GLY A 105 6.02 3.29 10.23
CA GLY A 105 5.62 4.70 10.24
C GLY A 105 4.09 4.88 10.13
N VAL A 106 3.42 4.09 9.29
CA VAL A 106 1.95 4.11 9.19
C VAL A 106 1.30 3.63 10.49
N ILE A 107 1.82 2.56 11.10
CA ILE A 107 1.31 2.05 12.38
C ILE A 107 1.49 3.11 13.49
N ALA A 108 2.69 3.67 13.62
CA ALA A 108 3.00 4.69 14.61
C ALA A 108 2.18 5.98 14.39
N GLY A 109 2.05 6.42 13.14
CA GLY A 109 1.26 7.60 12.78
C GLY A 109 -0.23 7.43 13.08
N ALA A 110 -0.80 6.26 12.74
CA ALA A 110 -2.19 5.94 13.07
C ALA A 110 -2.42 5.91 14.59
N ALA A 111 -1.49 5.34 15.36
CA ALA A 111 -1.55 5.32 16.82
C ALA A 111 -1.46 6.75 17.41
N ALA A 112 -0.52 7.56 16.94
CA ALA A 112 -0.36 8.95 17.37
C ALA A 112 -1.63 9.77 17.09
N MET A 113 -2.23 9.60 15.90
CA MET A 113 -3.46 10.28 15.54
C MET A 113 -4.63 9.83 16.44
N ALA A 114 -4.79 8.53 16.67
CA ALA A 114 -5.85 7.99 17.54
C ALA A 114 -5.72 8.47 19.00
N LEU A 115 -4.50 8.64 19.50
CA LEU A 115 -4.24 9.21 20.83
C LEU A 115 -4.55 10.71 20.86
N ALA A 116 -4.14 11.46 19.83
CA ALA A 116 -4.39 12.90 19.73
C ALA A 116 -5.90 13.21 19.65
N THR A 117 -6.67 12.42 18.90
CA THR A 117 -8.14 12.54 18.82
C THR A 117 -8.88 11.89 19.98
N ARG A 118 -8.15 11.27 20.94
CA ARG A 118 -8.71 10.51 22.07
C ARG A 118 -9.72 9.43 21.64
N SER A 119 -9.54 8.88 20.45
CA SER A 119 -10.37 7.80 19.90
C SER A 119 -9.72 6.43 20.05
N PHE A 120 -8.54 6.35 20.68
CA PHE A 120 -7.86 5.09 20.96
C PHE A 120 -8.73 4.19 21.84
N ARG A 121 -9.07 3.01 21.32
CA ARG A 121 -9.84 1.97 21.99
C ARG A 121 -9.20 0.61 21.70
N ILE A 122 -9.14 -0.24 22.71
CA ILE A 122 -8.71 -1.63 22.56
C ILE A 122 -9.95 -2.45 22.28
N GLU A 123 -10.03 -3.04 21.10
CA GLU A 123 -11.14 -3.88 20.65
C GLU A 123 -10.68 -5.33 20.50
N SER A 124 -11.59 -6.26 20.78
CA SER A 124 -11.40 -7.71 20.61
C SER A 124 -12.45 -8.25 19.64
N PHE A 125 -12.18 -9.42 19.08
CA PHE A 125 -13.15 -10.14 18.25
C PHE A 125 -14.41 -10.47 19.03
N ARG A 126 -15.56 -10.38 18.35
CA ARG A 126 -16.87 -10.63 18.95
C ARG A 126 -17.09 -12.10 19.30
N ASP A 127 -16.73 -12.99 18.38
CA ASP A 127 -16.97 -14.44 18.47
C ASP A 127 -15.79 -15.24 17.87
N PRO A 128 -15.59 -16.52 18.24
CA PRO A 128 -14.56 -17.37 17.64
C PRO A 128 -14.67 -17.51 16.12
N ALA A 129 -15.91 -17.56 15.61
CA ALA A 129 -16.17 -17.59 14.17
C ALA A 129 -15.73 -16.29 13.49
N ASP A 130 -15.77 -15.16 14.21
CA ASP A 130 -15.33 -13.87 13.70
C ASP A 130 -13.82 -13.79 13.56
N LEU A 131 -13.10 -14.25 14.58
CA LEU A 131 -11.65 -14.41 14.52
C LEU A 131 -11.23 -15.29 13.33
N MET A 132 -11.91 -16.42 13.13
CA MET A 132 -11.59 -17.35 12.03
C MET A 132 -11.79 -16.71 10.65
N ARG A 133 -12.84 -15.90 10.48
CA ARG A 133 -13.07 -15.15 9.22
C ARG A 133 -11.97 -14.10 8.98
N HIS A 134 -11.51 -13.42 10.02
CA HIS A 134 -10.42 -12.46 9.91
C HIS A 134 -9.09 -13.14 9.56
N ILE A 135 -8.77 -14.28 10.18
CA ILE A 135 -7.57 -15.07 9.86
C ILE A 135 -7.63 -15.57 8.41
N ALA A 136 -8.75 -16.15 8.00
CA ALA A 136 -8.93 -16.62 6.62
C ALA A 136 -8.82 -15.46 5.62
N GLY A 137 -9.41 -14.30 5.93
CA GLY A 137 -9.28 -13.08 5.14
C GLY A 137 -7.83 -12.60 5.03
N GLY A 138 -7.09 -12.57 6.14
CA GLY A 138 -5.68 -12.20 6.18
C GLY A 138 -4.80 -13.14 5.34
N LEU A 139 -5.04 -14.45 5.41
CA LEU A 139 -4.32 -15.43 4.58
C LEU A 139 -4.61 -15.21 3.08
N LEU A 140 -5.88 -15.01 2.72
CA LEU A 140 -6.27 -14.73 1.34
C LEU A 140 -5.66 -13.42 0.82
N MET A 141 -5.62 -12.37 1.66
CA MET A 141 -4.98 -11.09 1.31
C MET A 141 -3.46 -11.24 1.15
N GLY A 142 -2.81 -12.03 1.99
CA GLY A 142 -1.37 -12.32 1.88
C GLY A 142 -1.05 -13.08 0.59
N CYS A 143 -1.66 -14.24 0.39
CA CYS A 143 -1.47 -15.05 -0.82
C CYS A 143 -1.84 -14.26 -2.09
N GLY A 144 -2.99 -13.58 -2.07
CA GLY A 144 -3.45 -12.75 -3.18
C GLY A 144 -2.52 -11.58 -3.47
N GLY A 145 -2.00 -10.91 -2.44
CA GLY A 145 -1.07 -9.80 -2.58
C GLY A 145 0.25 -10.21 -3.23
N VAL A 146 0.77 -11.40 -2.91
CA VAL A 146 1.98 -11.94 -3.55
C VAL A 146 1.69 -12.31 -5.01
N THR A 147 0.59 -13.04 -5.28
CA THR A 147 0.21 -13.43 -6.63
C THR A 147 -0.08 -12.23 -7.54
N ALA A 148 -0.68 -11.18 -6.99
CA ALA A 148 -1.00 -9.95 -7.70
C ALA A 148 0.18 -8.97 -7.79
N LEU A 149 1.33 -9.32 -7.20
CA LEU A 149 2.52 -8.49 -7.10
C LEU A 149 2.23 -7.10 -6.50
N GLY A 150 1.31 -7.04 -5.52
CA GLY A 150 1.03 -5.83 -4.75
C GLY A 150 -0.34 -5.79 -4.09
N CYS A 151 -0.58 -4.71 -3.35
CA CYS A 151 -1.84 -4.42 -2.65
C CYS A 151 -2.56 -3.20 -3.25
N THR A 152 -3.64 -2.75 -2.60
CA THR A 152 -4.37 -1.53 -2.97
C THR A 152 -3.49 -0.28 -3.03
N LEU A 153 -2.55 -0.10 -2.10
CA LEU A 153 -1.61 1.02 -2.16
C LEU A 153 -0.48 0.76 -3.16
N GLY A 154 0.04 -0.47 -3.21
CA GLY A 154 1.11 -0.86 -4.14
C GLY A 154 0.70 -0.75 -5.61
N GLN A 155 -0.37 -1.42 -6.02
CA GLN A 155 -0.84 -1.40 -7.42
C GLN A 155 -1.85 -0.26 -7.67
N GLY A 156 -2.72 0.03 -6.72
CA GLY A 156 -3.78 1.04 -6.90
C GLY A 156 -3.33 2.49 -6.72
N VAL A 157 -2.23 2.77 -6.01
CA VAL A 157 -1.68 4.13 -5.92
C VAL A 157 -0.34 4.20 -6.65
N SER A 158 0.64 3.44 -6.18
CA SER A 158 1.99 3.47 -6.73
C SER A 158 2.04 2.92 -8.16
N GLY A 159 1.40 1.78 -8.43
CA GLY A 159 1.34 1.17 -9.77
C GLY A 159 0.51 1.98 -10.76
N LEU A 160 -0.65 2.51 -10.34
CA LEU A 160 -1.45 3.38 -11.19
C LEU A 160 -0.75 4.71 -11.51
N SER A 161 0.12 5.21 -10.63
CA SER A 161 0.91 6.42 -10.90
C SER A 161 1.87 6.27 -12.09
N THR A 162 2.29 5.04 -12.42
CA THR A 162 3.14 4.76 -13.59
C THR A 162 2.34 4.47 -14.86
N LEU A 163 1.00 4.51 -14.80
CA LEU A 163 0.08 4.15 -15.89
C LEU A 163 0.31 2.71 -16.43
N ALA A 164 0.83 1.81 -15.61
CA ALA A 164 1.05 0.42 -16.00
C ALA A 164 -0.28 -0.30 -16.26
N LEU A 165 -0.39 -1.01 -17.39
CA LEU A 165 -1.58 -1.80 -17.71
C LEU A 165 -1.83 -2.91 -16.67
N GLY A 166 -0.75 -3.51 -16.14
CA GLY A 166 -0.83 -4.49 -15.07
C GLY A 166 -1.49 -3.91 -13.80
N ALA A 167 -1.15 -2.68 -13.43
CA ALA A 167 -1.74 -2.01 -12.27
C ALA A 167 -3.25 -1.76 -12.44
N LEU A 168 -3.70 -1.41 -13.65
CA LEU A 168 -5.14 -1.25 -13.95
C LEU A 168 -5.90 -2.58 -13.82
N ILE A 169 -5.34 -3.66 -14.36
CA ILE A 169 -5.95 -4.99 -14.29
C ILE A 169 -6.00 -5.47 -12.83
N THR A 170 -4.89 -5.36 -12.11
CA THR A 170 -4.82 -5.78 -10.71
C THR A 170 -5.77 -4.96 -9.83
N THR A 171 -5.82 -3.64 -10.02
CA THR A 171 -6.71 -2.77 -9.23
C THR A 171 -8.18 -3.08 -9.49
N THR A 172 -8.57 -3.30 -10.76
CA THR A 172 -9.95 -3.69 -11.08
C THR A 172 -10.32 -5.07 -10.54
N ALA A 173 -9.40 -6.03 -10.57
CA ALA A 173 -9.60 -7.35 -9.94
C ALA A 173 -9.76 -7.25 -8.41
N ILE A 174 -8.95 -6.41 -7.75
CA ILE A 174 -9.08 -6.16 -6.30
C ILE A 174 -10.45 -5.55 -5.97
N ILE A 175 -10.89 -4.54 -6.74
CA ILE A 175 -12.21 -3.91 -6.56
C ILE A 175 -13.34 -4.93 -6.76
N ALA A 176 -13.25 -5.75 -7.81
CA ALA A 176 -14.25 -6.79 -8.09
C ALA A 176 -14.32 -7.83 -6.97
N GLY A 177 -13.16 -8.30 -6.48
CA GLY A 177 -13.08 -9.22 -5.35
C GLY A 177 -13.68 -8.63 -4.07
N ALA A 178 -13.32 -7.39 -3.73
CA ALA A 178 -13.87 -6.70 -2.56
C ALA A 178 -15.39 -6.53 -2.66
N ALA A 179 -15.90 -6.10 -3.82
CA ALA A 179 -17.34 -5.95 -4.05
C ALA A 179 -18.09 -7.29 -3.95
N ALA A 180 -17.52 -8.37 -4.48
CA ALA A 180 -18.10 -9.72 -4.37
C ALA A 180 -18.14 -10.20 -2.92
N THR A 181 -17.05 -10.04 -2.17
CA THR A 181 -16.99 -10.43 -0.75
C THR A 181 -17.95 -9.62 0.10
N MET A 182 -18.04 -8.30 -0.10
CA MET A 182 -19.00 -7.45 0.62
C MET A 182 -20.44 -7.90 0.37
N LYS A 183 -20.81 -8.18 -0.89
CA LYS A 183 -22.15 -8.70 -1.23
C LYS A 183 -22.42 -10.06 -0.58
N LEU A 184 -21.45 -10.97 -0.60
CA LEU A 184 -21.57 -12.28 0.03
C LEU A 184 -21.74 -12.17 1.54
N GLN A 185 -20.91 -11.37 2.22
CA GLN A 185 -21.01 -11.15 3.66
C GLN A 185 -22.33 -10.50 4.06
N TYR A 186 -22.77 -9.50 3.31
CA TYR A 186 -24.07 -8.88 3.53
C TYR A 186 -25.22 -9.89 3.39
N TRP A 187 -25.17 -10.73 2.35
CA TRP A 187 -26.15 -11.80 2.14
C TRP A 187 -26.16 -12.82 3.29
N LEU A 188 -24.97 -13.22 3.80
CA LEU A 188 -24.86 -14.12 4.95
C LEU A 188 -25.44 -13.49 6.22
N LEU A 189 -25.19 -12.20 6.46
CA LEU A 189 -25.73 -11.46 7.60
C LEU A 189 -27.26 -11.39 7.56
N THR A 190 -27.84 -11.15 6.38
CA THR A 190 -29.32 -11.13 6.24
C THR A 190 -30.00 -12.48 6.45
N ARG A 191 -29.24 -13.58 6.46
CA ARG A 191 -29.73 -14.96 6.66
C ARG A 191 -29.36 -15.54 8.02
N ALA A 192 -28.63 -14.79 8.84
CA ALA A 192 -28.36 -15.20 10.21
C ALA A 192 -29.68 -15.19 11.00
N PRO A 193 -30.01 -16.28 11.72
CA PRO A 193 -31.26 -16.39 12.49
C PRO A 193 -31.31 -15.42 13.68
#